data_AF-A0A0N0UXD6-F1
#
_entry.id   AF-A0A0N0UXD6-F1
#
_cell.length_a   1.000
_cell.length_b   1.000
_cell.length_c   1.000
_cell.angle_alpha   90.00
_cell.angle_beta   90.00
_cell.angle_gamma   90.00
#
_symmetry.space_group_name_H-M   'P 1'
#
loop_
_entity.id
_entity.type
_entity.pdbx_description
1 polymer ?
#
loop_
_entity_poly.entity_id
_entity_poly.type
_entity_poly.pdbx_seq_one_letter_code
_entity_poly.pdbx_strand_id
1 'polypeptide(L)'
;MKHYMDIKICKQPRTEVAKKAKTRMAVESLIDRLLATKLIRNDRFFEQILYNKEIVWLQNGEVDGHLFAKAALADQLKTKTNGFMMYMPTNPIVYEVDGELYHLLTRIDSTRAKPNLARLSQEPKPVLSAARVNDLLCSIVMRFYETYMHDLAPIPYTEQLMAFVQQEYTQFLQAVQALNDVHFNWHPRGNGHSKLLQLIADLQMIKSHPGKLLIDFANTHDYVVVKPAYLPAKPAQQAL
;
A
#
# COMPACT_ATOMS: atom_id res chain seq x y z
N MET A 1 9.47 -28.18 -9.79
CA MET A 1 8.80 -27.08 -9.06
C MET A 1 9.86 -26.34 -8.25
N LYS A 2 10.22 -25.10 -8.62
CA LYS A 2 11.07 -24.27 -7.76
C LYS A 2 10.22 -23.81 -6.58
N HIS A 3 10.55 -24.25 -5.37
CA HIS A 3 10.06 -23.59 -4.16
C HIS A 3 10.67 -22.19 -4.18
N TYR A 4 9.92 -21.19 -4.67
CA TYR A 4 10.24 -19.81 -4.35
C TYR A 4 10.04 -19.66 -2.85
N MET A 5 11.14 -19.51 -2.11
CA MET A 5 11.07 -19.01 -0.75
C MET A 5 10.48 -17.62 -0.83
N ASP A 6 9.38 -17.40 -0.10
CA ASP A 6 8.78 -16.07 -0.01
C ASP A 6 9.79 -15.11 0.61
N ILE A 7 9.88 -13.91 0.05
CA ILE A 7 10.82 -12.90 0.55
C ILE A 7 10.40 -12.48 1.95
N LYS A 8 11.37 -12.10 2.78
CA LYS A 8 11.11 -11.58 4.12
C LYS A 8 11.17 -10.06 4.09
N ILE A 9 10.07 -9.42 4.48
CA ILE A 9 10.00 -7.96 4.67
C ILE A 9 9.90 -7.67 6.17
N CYS A 10 10.86 -6.94 6.72
CA CYS A 10 10.92 -6.62 8.14
C CYS A 10 11.24 -5.14 8.36
N LYS A 11 10.40 -4.47 9.15
CA LYS A 11 10.65 -3.08 9.55
C LYS A 11 11.77 -3.03 10.58
N GLN A 12 12.77 -2.17 10.37
CA GLN A 12 13.80 -1.96 11.39
C GLN A 12 13.26 -1.14 12.57
N PRO A 13 13.68 -1.45 13.81
CA PRO A 13 13.34 -0.64 14.97
C PRO A 13 13.79 0.81 14.78
N ARG A 14 12.95 1.77 15.18
CA ARG A 14 13.36 3.18 15.22
C ARG A 14 12.92 3.82 16.53
N THR A 15 13.74 4.70 17.06
CA THR A 15 13.36 5.62 18.14
C THR A 15 12.63 6.82 17.54
N GLU A 16 11.34 6.94 17.82
CA GLU A 16 10.56 8.10 17.41
C GLU A 16 10.90 9.30 18.31
N VAL A 17 11.63 10.27 17.76
CA VAL A 17 11.84 11.55 18.43
C VAL A 17 10.53 12.33 18.35
N ALA A 18 9.79 12.32 19.47
CA ALA A 18 8.45 12.85 19.65
C ALA A 18 8.14 14.13 18.85
N LYS A 19 7.07 14.08 18.03
CA LYS A 19 6.25 15.22 17.56
C LYS A 19 5.11 14.66 16.71
N LYS A 20 3.86 14.79 17.20
CA LYS A 20 2.53 14.63 16.55
C LYS A 20 2.50 13.83 15.24
N ALA A 21 1.65 12.80 15.16
CA ALA A 21 1.37 11.99 13.96
C ALA A 21 1.53 12.80 12.66
N LYS A 22 2.70 12.65 12.02
CA LYS A 22 3.04 13.39 10.80
C LYS A 22 2.43 12.63 9.63
N THR A 23 2.08 13.32 8.55
CA THR A 23 1.56 12.74 7.29
C THR A 23 2.33 11.52 6.79
N ARG A 24 3.67 11.49 7.00
CA ARG A 24 4.53 10.32 6.73
C ARG A 24 4.10 9.03 7.45
N MET A 25 3.56 9.14 8.65
CA MET A 25 3.11 8.02 9.47
C MET A 25 1.83 7.39 8.93
N ALA A 26 1.05 8.10 8.10
CA ALA A 26 -0.14 7.52 7.47
C ALA A 26 0.24 6.47 6.41
N VAL A 27 1.23 6.78 5.57
CA VAL A 27 1.75 5.85 4.55
C VAL A 27 2.42 4.66 5.23
N GLU A 28 3.29 4.93 6.21
CA GLU A 28 3.93 3.92 7.05
C GLU A 28 2.89 3.00 7.73
N SER A 29 1.90 3.57 8.39
CA SER A 29 0.85 2.80 9.08
C SER A 29 0.02 1.97 8.10
N LEU A 30 -0.22 2.47 6.89
CA LEU A 30 -0.93 1.70 5.86
C LEU A 30 -0.08 0.50 5.43
N ILE A 31 1.19 0.70 5.09
CA ILE A 31 2.09 -0.39 4.70
C ILE A 31 2.21 -1.43 5.81
N ASP A 32 2.42 -1.00 7.06
CA ASP A 32 2.51 -1.91 8.20
C ASP A 32 1.23 -2.73 8.40
N ARG A 33 0.04 -2.11 8.24
CA ARG A 33 -1.24 -2.83 8.29
C ARG A 33 -1.38 -3.84 7.17
N LEU A 34 -1.06 -3.44 5.93
CA LEU A 34 -1.19 -4.33 4.78
C LEU A 34 -0.25 -5.54 4.88
N LEU A 35 1.00 -5.33 5.29
CA LEU A 35 1.94 -6.42 5.58
C LEU A 35 1.42 -7.33 6.70
N ALA A 36 0.82 -6.77 7.76
CA ALA A 36 0.27 -7.53 8.87
C ALA A 36 -0.93 -8.41 8.46
N THR A 37 -1.64 -8.07 7.39
CA THR A 37 -2.75 -8.90 6.90
C THR A 37 -2.29 -10.29 6.45
N LYS A 38 -1.07 -10.42 5.91
CA LYS A 38 -0.54 -11.65 5.30
C LYS A 38 -1.45 -12.24 4.20
N LEU A 39 -2.28 -11.42 3.58
CA LEU A 39 -3.23 -11.84 2.55
C LEU A 39 -2.58 -11.96 1.18
N ILE A 40 -1.55 -11.17 0.92
CA ILE A 40 -0.72 -11.24 -0.28
C ILE A 40 0.66 -11.77 0.16
N ARG A 41 1.26 -12.63 -0.69
CA ARG A 41 2.62 -13.14 -0.48
C ARG A 41 3.63 -11.99 -0.54
N ASN A 42 4.70 -12.01 0.25
CA ASN A 42 5.55 -10.82 0.39
C ASN A 42 6.24 -10.43 -0.93
N ASP A 43 6.62 -11.39 -1.76
CA ASP A 43 7.22 -11.13 -3.08
C ASP A 43 6.26 -10.35 -3.99
N ARG A 44 5.01 -10.78 -4.05
CA ARG A 44 3.92 -10.12 -4.78
C ARG A 44 3.63 -8.74 -4.18
N PHE A 45 3.61 -8.64 -2.84
CA PHE A 45 3.44 -7.37 -2.15
C PHE A 45 4.57 -6.37 -2.50
N PHE A 46 5.80 -6.85 -2.54
CA PHE A 46 6.95 -6.02 -2.92
C PHE A 46 6.85 -5.58 -4.38
N GLU A 47 6.65 -6.49 -5.32
CA GLU A 47 6.59 -6.17 -6.75
C GLU A 47 5.40 -5.28 -7.12
N GLN A 48 4.21 -5.63 -6.62
CA GLN A 48 2.95 -5.02 -7.08
C GLN A 48 2.58 -3.76 -6.29
N ILE A 49 3.20 -3.54 -5.13
CA ILE A 49 2.90 -2.38 -4.27
C ILE A 49 4.16 -1.58 -3.96
N LEU A 50 5.17 -2.18 -3.32
CA LEU A 50 6.32 -1.41 -2.83
C LEU A 50 7.26 -0.94 -3.95
N TYR A 51 7.35 -1.70 -5.04
CA TYR A 51 8.23 -1.46 -6.17
C TYR A 51 7.46 -1.30 -7.49
N ASN A 52 6.23 -0.77 -7.40
CA ASN A 52 5.36 -0.58 -8.55
C ASN A 52 5.34 0.89 -9.02
N LYS A 53 5.70 1.11 -10.29
CA LYS A 53 5.72 2.42 -10.94
C LYS A 53 4.37 3.15 -10.97
N GLU A 54 3.26 2.40 -10.89
CA GLU A 54 1.90 2.93 -10.86
C GLU A 54 1.51 3.53 -9.51
N ILE A 55 2.27 3.20 -8.46
CA ILE A 55 2.10 3.78 -7.13
C ILE A 55 2.95 5.03 -7.00
N VAL A 56 4.26 4.87 -7.17
CA VAL A 56 5.24 5.94 -7.21
C VAL A 56 6.34 5.53 -8.15
N TRP A 57 6.71 6.45 -9.05
CA TRP A 57 7.89 6.32 -9.87
C TRP A 57 8.63 7.65 -9.95
N LEU A 58 9.87 7.63 -9.47
CA LEU A 58 10.81 8.72 -9.49
C LEU A 58 11.99 8.27 -10.35
N GLN A 59 12.46 9.14 -11.24
CA GLN A 59 13.63 8.84 -12.07
C GLN A 59 14.55 10.06 -12.12
N ASN A 60 15.80 9.88 -11.73
CA ASN A 60 16.85 10.89 -11.79
C ASN A 60 18.05 10.37 -12.59
N GLY A 61 18.15 10.77 -13.87
CA GLY A 61 19.11 10.16 -14.78
C GLY A 61 18.86 8.66 -14.90
N GLU A 62 19.84 7.84 -14.53
CA GLU A 62 19.77 6.37 -14.54
C GLU A 62 19.24 5.77 -13.22
N VAL A 63 18.93 6.60 -12.22
CA VAL A 63 18.49 6.13 -10.90
C VAL A 63 16.97 6.16 -10.80
N ASP A 64 16.38 4.98 -10.62
CA ASP A 64 14.95 4.81 -10.37
C ASP A 64 14.63 4.65 -8.88
N GLY A 65 13.50 5.22 -8.46
CA GLY A 65 12.96 5.12 -7.12
C GLY A 65 11.46 4.82 -7.16
N HIS A 66 11.04 3.88 -6.33
CA HIS A 66 9.64 3.52 -6.12
C HIS A 66 9.24 3.82 -4.68
N LEU A 67 8.04 3.42 -4.25
CA LEU A 67 7.61 3.60 -2.86
C LEU A 67 8.66 3.08 -1.86
N PHE A 68 9.32 1.96 -2.19
CA PHE A 68 10.58 1.53 -1.60
C PHE A 68 11.75 1.88 -2.52
N ALA A 69 12.69 2.67 -1.99
CA ALA A 69 13.95 2.96 -2.66
C ALA A 69 15.09 2.25 -1.92
N LYS A 70 16.01 1.59 -2.66
CA LYS A 70 17.20 0.98 -2.05
C LYS A 70 17.97 2.03 -1.25
N ALA A 71 18.33 1.72 0.00
CA ALA A 71 18.99 2.65 0.91
C ALA A 71 20.30 3.20 0.31
N ALA A 72 21.06 2.37 -0.41
CA ALA A 72 22.30 2.76 -1.09
C ALA A 72 22.10 3.79 -2.22
N LEU A 73 20.91 3.84 -2.82
CA LEU A 73 20.56 4.75 -3.92
C LEU A 73 19.67 5.91 -3.47
N ALA A 74 19.14 5.84 -2.24
CA ALA A 74 18.22 6.82 -1.67
C ALA A 74 18.78 8.25 -1.67
N ASP A 75 20.10 8.40 -1.51
CA ASP A 75 20.77 9.70 -1.53
C ASP A 75 20.89 10.29 -2.94
N GLN A 76 20.99 9.44 -3.96
CA GLN A 76 21.06 9.86 -5.36
C GLN A 76 19.70 10.32 -5.90
N LEU A 77 18.61 9.84 -5.29
CA LEU A 77 17.26 10.38 -5.52
C LEU A 77 17.05 11.77 -4.91
N LYS A 78 17.95 12.28 -4.04
CA LYS A 78 17.78 13.58 -3.34
C LYS A 78 18.08 14.82 -4.17
N THR A 79 18.45 14.70 -5.45
CA THR A 79 19.13 15.81 -6.14
C THR A 79 18.25 17.03 -6.44
N LYS A 80 18.90 18.20 -6.37
CA LYS A 80 18.41 19.59 -6.49
C LYS A 80 17.84 20.00 -7.86
N THR A 81 17.30 19.09 -8.65
CA THR A 81 16.73 19.48 -9.95
C THR A 81 15.30 19.95 -9.71
N ASN A 82 15.07 21.27 -9.81
CA ASN A 82 13.77 21.96 -9.77
C ASN A 82 13.23 22.45 -8.41
N GLY A 83 14.07 22.63 -7.38
CA GLY A 83 13.62 23.29 -6.12
C GLY A 83 12.73 22.44 -5.20
N PHE A 84 12.46 21.19 -5.57
CA PHE A 84 11.75 20.23 -4.74
C PHE A 84 12.76 19.28 -4.07
N MET A 85 12.93 19.40 -2.76
CA MET A 85 13.67 18.39 -2.00
C MET A 85 12.73 17.24 -1.65
N MET A 86 12.95 16.08 -2.27
CA MET A 86 12.52 14.81 -1.69
C MET A 86 13.36 14.58 -0.44
N TYR A 87 12.98 15.21 0.68
CA TYR A 87 13.63 14.92 1.95
C TYR A 87 13.28 13.48 2.31
N MET A 88 14.18 12.55 2.01
CA MET A 88 14.39 11.41 2.90
C MET A 88 14.52 12.01 4.30
N PRO A 89 13.62 11.69 5.23
CA PRO A 89 13.65 12.31 6.55
C PRO A 89 15.01 12.01 7.18
N THR A 90 15.51 12.92 8.02
CA THR A 90 16.76 12.76 8.80
C THR A 90 16.78 11.48 9.66
N ASN A 91 15.61 10.85 9.80
CA ASN A 91 15.39 9.52 10.36
C ASN A 91 14.45 8.76 9.39
N PRO A 92 15.01 8.03 8.39
CA PRO A 92 14.21 7.28 7.42
C PRO A 92 13.45 6.13 8.08
N ILE A 93 12.33 5.72 7.46
CA ILE A 93 11.68 4.46 7.82
C ILE A 93 12.34 3.40 6.96
N VAL A 94 13.04 2.48 7.62
CA VAL A 94 13.84 1.45 6.96
C VAL A 94 13.14 0.11 7.08
N TYR A 95 13.06 -0.58 5.96
CA TYR A 95 12.65 -1.97 5.88
C TYR A 95 13.81 -2.79 5.31
N GLU A 96 14.01 -3.97 5.86
CA GLU A 96 14.89 -4.98 5.32
C GLU A 96 14.04 -5.93 4.46
N VAL A 97 14.46 -6.14 3.21
CA VAL A 97 13.84 -7.06 2.25
C VAL A 97 14.92 -8.04 1.83
N ASP A 98 14.83 -9.29 2.29
CA ASP A 98 15.85 -10.33 2.06
C ASP A 98 17.31 -9.88 2.32
N GLY A 99 17.51 -9.16 3.42
CA GLY A 99 18.83 -8.66 3.83
C GLY A 99 19.25 -7.35 3.14
N GLU A 100 18.51 -6.87 2.14
CA GLU A 100 18.73 -5.55 1.54
C GLU A 100 17.92 -4.47 2.25
N LEU A 101 18.52 -3.29 2.46
CA LEU A 101 17.85 -2.17 3.12
C LEU A 101 17.15 -1.27 2.11
N TYR A 102 15.89 -0.95 2.41
CA TYR A 102 15.03 -0.05 1.64
C TYR A 102 14.51 1.08 2.53
N HIS A 103 14.47 2.28 2.00
CA HIS A 103 13.81 3.43 2.61
C HIS A 103 12.39 3.54 2.05
N LEU A 104 11.40 3.63 2.94
CA LEU A 104 10.05 4.00 2.56
C LEU A 104 9.98 5.50 2.23
N LEU A 105 9.57 5.79 1.01
CA LEU A 105 9.31 7.16 0.58
C LEU A 105 8.05 7.69 1.26
N THR A 106 8.25 8.67 2.13
CA THR A 106 7.16 9.23 2.94
C THR A 106 6.96 10.73 2.77
N ARG A 107 7.86 11.42 2.06
CA ARG A 107 7.71 12.84 1.75
C ARG A 107 7.15 13.01 0.35
N ILE A 108 6.00 13.63 0.36
CA ILE A 108 5.00 13.74 -0.69
C ILE A 108 4.59 15.19 -0.51
N ASP A 109 4.91 16.05 -1.47
CA ASP A 109 4.77 17.50 -1.33
C ASP A 109 3.31 17.75 -1.02
N SER A 110 3.08 18.49 0.06
CA SER A 110 1.77 18.67 0.69
C SER A 110 0.93 19.63 -0.14
N THR A 111 0.80 19.33 -1.43
CA THR A 111 -0.18 19.95 -2.29
C THR A 111 -1.55 19.63 -1.71
N ARG A 112 -2.33 20.69 -1.48
CA ARG A 112 -3.68 20.64 -0.92
C ARG A 112 -4.62 20.09 -1.98
N ALA A 113 -4.49 18.80 -2.28
CA ALA A 113 -5.15 18.19 -3.40
C ALA A 113 -5.95 16.98 -2.96
N LYS A 114 -7.19 16.94 -3.40
CA LYS A 114 -8.05 15.76 -3.29
C LYS A 114 -7.51 14.61 -4.15
N PRO A 115 -7.79 13.35 -3.79
CA PRO A 115 -7.52 12.21 -4.65
C PRO A 115 -8.04 12.43 -6.07
N ASN A 116 -7.27 12.05 -7.09
CA ASN A 116 -7.69 12.03 -8.48
C ASN A 116 -7.62 10.60 -9.01
N LEU A 117 -8.72 9.85 -8.83
CA LEU A 117 -8.84 8.46 -9.27
C LEU A 117 -8.60 8.29 -10.77
N ALA A 118 -9.07 9.22 -11.60
CA ALA A 118 -8.87 9.18 -13.05
C ALA A 118 -7.39 9.25 -13.43
N ARG A 119 -6.60 10.04 -12.69
CA ARG A 119 -5.14 10.10 -12.89
C ARG A 119 -4.44 8.81 -12.45
N LEU A 120 -4.93 8.14 -11.41
CA LEU A 120 -4.37 6.88 -10.94
C LEU A 120 -4.57 5.71 -11.93
N SER A 121 -5.51 5.84 -12.85
CA SER A 121 -5.74 4.88 -13.94
C SER A 121 -4.96 5.18 -15.22
N GLN A 122 -4.20 6.28 -15.27
CA GLN A 122 -3.37 6.63 -16.43
C GLN A 122 -2.04 5.89 -16.39
N GLU A 123 -1.40 5.79 -17.56
CA GLU A 123 -0.05 5.23 -17.64
C GLU A 123 0.92 6.03 -16.75
N PRO A 124 1.70 5.36 -15.88
CA PRO A 124 2.61 6.01 -14.97
C PRO A 124 3.71 6.75 -15.73
N LYS A 125 4.10 7.91 -15.19
CA LYS A 125 5.20 8.72 -15.72
C LYS A 125 6.25 8.89 -14.63
N PRO A 126 7.54 8.99 -15.00
CA PRO A 126 8.57 9.31 -14.03
C PRO A 126 8.36 10.76 -13.59
N VAL A 127 8.11 10.98 -12.31
CA VAL A 127 7.86 12.32 -11.79
C VAL A 127 8.82 12.60 -10.65
N LEU A 128 9.75 13.53 -10.85
CA LEU A 128 10.67 13.98 -9.80
C LEU A 128 10.02 14.89 -8.73
N SER A 129 8.83 15.43 -9.02
CA SER A 129 8.07 16.16 -8.02
C SER A 129 7.38 15.20 -7.07
N ALA A 130 7.24 15.60 -5.82
CA ALA A 130 6.70 14.70 -4.84
C ALA A 130 5.22 14.35 -5.15
N ALA A 131 4.87 13.08 -4.93
CA ALA A 131 3.51 12.60 -5.10
C ALA A 131 2.52 13.42 -4.23
N ARG A 132 1.22 13.23 -4.39
CA ARG A 132 0.21 13.81 -3.47
C ARG A 132 -0.22 12.74 -2.49
N VAL A 133 -0.31 13.04 -1.18
CA VAL A 133 -0.44 11.96 -0.17
C VAL A 133 -1.74 11.21 -0.29
N ASN A 134 -2.80 11.95 -0.62
CA ASN A 134 -4.11 11.38 -0.78
C ASN A 134 -4.15 10.44 -2.00
N ASP A 135 -3.48 10.81 -3.09
CA ASP A 135 -3.32 9.94 -4.27
C ASP A 135 -2.48 8.70 -3.96
N LEU A 136 -1.38 8.87 -3.21
CA LEU A 136 -0.54 7.75 -2.83
C LEU A 136 -1.32 6.73 -1.99
N LEU A 137 -2.03 7.20 -0.97
CA LEU A 137 -2.84 6.35 -0.11
C LEU A 137 -3.90 5.60 -0.92
N CYS A 138 -4.60 6.29 -1.82
CA CYS A 138 -5.55 5.64 -2.73
C CYS A 138 -4.89 4.61 -3.63
N SER A 139 -3.75 4.93 -4.26
CA SER A 139 -3.04 4.02 -5.16
C SER A 139 -2.57 2.75 -4.44
N ILE A 140 -2.03 2.87 -3.23
CA ILE A 140 -1.66 1.72 -2.38
C ILE A 140 -2.87 0.82 -2.09
N VAL A 141 -4.00 1.43 -1.70
CA VAL A 141 -5.22 0.65 -1.43
C VAL A 141 -5.73 -0.02 -2.70
N MET A 142 -5.82 0.70 -3.82
CA MET A 142 -6.26 0.15 -5.11
C MET A 142 -5.42 -1.05 -5.53
N ARG A 143 -4.09 -0.89 -5.53
CA ARG A 143 -3.16 -1.97 -5.91
C ARG A 143 -3.19 -3.15 -4.94
N PHE A 144 -3.46 -2.93 -3.66
CA PHE A 144 -3.71 -4.03 -2.71
C PHE A 144 -4.93 -4.86 -3.11
N TYR A 145 -6.09 -4.24 -3.34
CA TYR A 145 -7.31 -4.97 -3.73
C TYR A 145 -7.13 -5.69 -5.06
N GLU A 146 -6.58 -5.02 -6.07
CA GLU A 146 -6.38 -5.60 -7.39
C GLU A 146 -5.40 -6.78 -7.36
N THR A 147 -4.27 -6.64 -6.65
CA THR A 147 -3.30 -7.73 -6.50
C THR A 147 -3.94 -8.90 -5.76
N TYR A 148 -4.65 -8.64 -4.66
CA TYR A 148 -5.29 -9.69 -3.89
C TYR A 148 -6.36 -10.44 -4.68
N MET A 149 -7.21 -9.73 -5.43
CA MET A 149 -8.21 -10.37 -6.30
C MET A 149 -7.57 -11.17 -7.44
N HIS A 150 -6.55 -10.59 -8.10
CA HIS A 150 -5.81 -11.27 -9.17
C HIS A 150 -5.18 -12.56 -8.66
N ASP A 151 -4.53 -12.52 -7.50
CA ASP A 151 -3.83 -13.67 -6.93
C ASP A 151 -4.81 -14.67 -6.27
N LEU A 152 -6.03 -14.26 -5.92
CA LEU A 152 -7.13 -15.15 -5.52
C LEU A 152 -7.76 -15.90 -6.69
N ALA A 153 -7.86 -15.29 -7.88
CA ALA A 153 -8.52 -15.86 -9.05
C ALA A 153 -8.12 -17.31 -9.41
N PRO A 154 -6.84 -17.73 -9.30
CA PRO A 154 -6.46 -19.12 -9.58
C PRO A 154 -6.76 -20.11 -8.43
N ILE A 155 -7.24 -19.65 -7.27
CA ILE A 155 -7.48 -20.49 -6.09
C ILE A 155 -8.93 -21.02 -6.12
N PRO A 156 -9.16 -22.34 -6.07
CA PRO A 156 -10.51 -22.89 -6.05
C PRO A 156 -11.31 -22.46 -4.80
N TYR A 157 -12.63 -22.32 -4.96
CA TYR A 157 -13.57 -22.06 -3.85
C TYR A 157 -13.32 -20.74 -3.12
N THR A 158 -13.03 -19.67 -3.88
CA THR A 158 -12.83 -18.30 -3.38
C THR A 158 -13.83 -17.31 -3.95
N GLU A 159 -14.86 -17.76 -4.67
CA GLU A 159 -15.79 -16.91 -5.44
C GLU A 159 -16.52 -15.92 -4.53
N GLN A 160 -17.02 -16.39 -3.38
CA GLN A 160 -17.68 -15.54 -2.38
C GLN A 160 -16.72 -14.48 -1.79
N LEU A 161 -15.48 -14.87 -1.50
CA LEU A 161 -14.46 -13.95 -1.00
C LEU A 161 -14.08 -12.91 -2.07
N MET A 162 -13.90 -13.34 -3.32
CA MET A 162 -13.64 -12.43 -4.42
C MET A 162 -14.79 -11.44 -4.64
N ALA A 163 -16.04 -11.90 -4.56
CA ALA A 163 -17.21 -11.02 -4.65
C ALA A 163 -17.23 -9.98 -3.52
N PHE A 164 -17.00 -10.39 -2.27
CA PHE A 164 -16.89 -9.47 -1.13
C PHE A 164 -15.77 -8.43 -1.34
N VAL A 165 -14.58 -8.89 -1.76
CA VAL A 165 -13.41 -8.02 -1.97
C VAL A 165 -13.67 -7.03 -3.10
N GLN A 166 -14.27 -7.46 -4.20
CA GLN A 166 -14.65 -6.60 -5.32
C GLN A 166 -15.70 -5.57 -4.91
N GLN A 167 -16.67 -5.98 -4.09
CA GLN A 167 -17.68 -5.08 -3.55
C GLN A 167 -17.06 -4.02 -2.64
N GLU A 168 -16.24 -4.42 -1.66
CA GLU A 168 -15.56 -3.46 -0.77
C GLU A 168 -14.64 -2.51 -1.55
N TYR A 169 -13.93 -3.02 -2.57
CA TYR A 169 -13.10 -2.19 -3.45
C TYR A 169 -13.94 -1.14 -4.20
N THR A 170 -15.08 -1.55 -4.76
CA THR A 170 -15.98 -0.65 -5.48
C THR A 170 -16.58 0.40 -4.55
N GLN A 171 -16.98 0.00 -3.34
CA GLN A 171 -17.47 0.91 -2.30
C GLN A 171 -16.40 1.91 -1.87
N PHE A 172 -15.14 1.50 -1.75
CA PHE A 172 -14.02 2.39 -1.48
C PHE A 172 -13.88 3.47 -2.56
N LEU A 173 -13.86 3.09 -3.84
CA LEU A 173 -13.75 4.04 -4.95
C LEU A 173 -14.92 5.03 -4.98
N GLN A 174 -16.14 4.54 -4.78
CA GLN A 174 -17.34 5.37 -4.69
C GLN A 174 -17.28 6.34 -3.49
N ALA A 175 -16.83 5.87 -2.32
CA ALA A 175 -16.70 6.70 -1.14
C ALA A 175 -15.62 7.78 -1.31
N VAL A 176 -14.50 7.47 -1.96
CA VAL A 176 -13.48 8.48 -2.31
C VAL A 176 -14.06 9.54 -3.26
N GLN A 177 -14.83 9.12 -4.27
CA GLN A 177 -15.51 10.05 -5.18
C GLN A 177 -16.51 10.94 -4.43
N ALA A 178 -17.33 10.37 -3.54
CA ALA A 178 -18.26 11.14 -2.72
C ALA A 178 -17.54 12.14 -1.80
N LEU A 179 -16.39 11.77 -1.22
CA LEU A 179 -15.56 12.71 -0.46
C LEU A 179 -15.04 13.86 -1.35
N ASN A 180 -14.67 13.57 -2.61
CA ASN A 180 -14.16 14.54 -3.58
C ASN A 180 -15.20 15.57 -4.04
N ASP A 181 -16.48 15.22 -3.96
CA ASP A 181 -17.61 16.09 -4.34
C ASP A 181 -17.95 17.10 -3.23
N VAL A 182 -17.50 16.85 -2.01
CA VAL A 182 -17.62 17.78 -0.89
C VAL A 182 -16.43 18.73 -0.84
N HIS A 183 -16.68 20.00 -0.51
CA HIS A 183 -15.64 21.01 -0.30
C HIS A 183 -14.87 20.81 1.02
N PHE A 184 -14.02 19.79 1.07
CA PHE A 184 -13.10 19.57 2.19
C PHE A 184 -11.76 20.28 2.03
N ASN A 185 -11.09 20.50 3.17
CA ASN A 185 -9.68 20.87 3.20
C ASN A 185 -8.83 19.62 3.04
N TRP A 186 -8.21 19.47 1.86
CA TRP A 186 -7.36 18.33 1.49
C TRP A 186 -5.90 18.48 1.90
N HIS A 187 -5.57 19.51 2.68
CA HIS A 187 -4.29 19.57 3.37
C HIS A 187 -4.10 18.30 4.22
N PRO A 188 -2.87 17.79 4.41
CA PRO A 188 -2.63 16.61 5.26
C PRO A 188 -2.99 16.73 6.76
N ARG A 189 -3.51 17.89 7.16
CA ARG A 189 -4.06 18.16 8.51
C ARG A 189 -5.52 18.61 8.44
N GLY A 190 -6.09 18.64 7.24
CA GLY A 190 -7.45 19.05 6.99
C GLY A 190 -8.41 17.87 7.08
N ASN A 191 -9.69 18.20 7.16
CA ASN A 191 -10.77 17.22 7.35
C ASN A 191 -10.91 16.23 6.17
N GLY A 192 -10.58 16.62 4.94
CA GLY A 192 -10.63 15.72 3.79
C GLY A 192 -9.62 14.58 3.92
N HIS A 193 -8.37 14.90 4.29
CA HIS A 193 -7.35 13.90 4.56
C HIS A 193 -7.75 12.98 5.72
N SER A 194 -8.21 13.55 6.83
CA SER A 194 -8.65 12.75 7.99
C SER A 194 -9.80 11.80 7.64
N LYS A 195 -10.78 12.25 6.84
CA LYS A 195 -11.88 11.40 6.38
C LYS A 195 -11.40 10.29 5.45
N LEU A 196 -10.43 10.56 4.57
CA LEU A 196 -9.81 9.52 3.75
C LEU A 196 -9.11 8.47 4.62
N LEU A 197 -8.35 8.90 5.63
CA LEU A 197 -7.70 7.96 6.57
C LEU A 197 -8.71 7.11 7.34
N GLN A 198 -9.82 7.72 7.77
CA GLN A 198 -10.91 7.01 8.43
C GLN A 198 -11.53 5.96 7.50
N LEU A 199 -11.86 6.36 6.26
CA LEU A 199 -12.37 5.45 5.23
C LEU A 199 -11.45 4.24 5.04
N ILE A 200 -10.14 4.47 4.91
CA ILE A 200 -9.15 3.39 4.75
C ILE A 200 -9.07 2.51 6.01
N ALA A 201 -9.15 3.11 7.20
CA ALA A 201 -9.13 2.37 8.45
C ALA A 201 -10.38 1.50 8.66
N ASP A 202 -11.49 1.86 8.03
CA ASP A 202 -12.76 1.15 8.16
C ASP A 202 -12.88 -0.07 7.23
N LEU A 203 -12.01 -0.18 6.21
CA LEU A 203 -11.93 -1.32 5.30
C LEU A 203 -11.65 -2.63 6.06
N GLN A 204 -12.54 -3.61 5.89
CA GLN A 204 -12.49 -4.90 6.57
C GLN A 204 -11.28 -5.72 6.14
N MET A 205 -10.95 -5.74 4.84
CA MET A 205 -9.82 -6.51 4.34
C MET A 205 -8.47 -6.03 4.91
N ILE A 206 -8.28 -4.72 5.06
CA ILE A 206 -7.05 -4.14 5.67
C ILE A 206 -6.94 -4.47 7.16
N LYS A 207 -8.07 -4.72 7.84
CA LYS A 207 -8.13 -5.17 9.25
C LYS A 207 -8.19 -6.70 9.37
N SER A 208 -8.01 -7.43 8.28
CA SER A 208 -8.21 -8.87 8.24
C SER A 208 -6.91 -9.65 8.33
N HIS A 209 -7.05 -10.96 8.49
CA HIS A 209 -5.99 -11.95 8.43
C HIS A 209 -6.60 -13.27 7.93
N PRO A 210 -5.78 -14.20 7.41
CA PRO A 210 -6.23 -15.56 7.10
C PRO A 210 -7.06 -16.18 8.22
N GLY A 211 -8.18 -16.79 7.86
CA GLY A 211 -9.12 -17.45 8.77
C GLY A 211 -10.14 -16.52 9.44
N LYS A 212 -10.03 -15.19 9.29
CA LYS A 212 -11.03 -14.26 9.85
C LYS A 212 -12.37 -14.43 9.15
N LEU A 213 -13.45 -14.44 9.94
CA LEU A 213 -14.82 -14.42 9.46
C LEU A 213 -15.28 -12.97 9.26
N LEU A 214 -15.78 -12.66 8.07
CA LEU A 214 -16.41 -11.38 7.75
C LEU A 214 -17.89 -11.62 7.50
N ILE A 215 -18.75 -10.79 8.09
CA ILE A 215 -20.20 -10.86 7.85
C ILE A 215 -20.47 -10.14 6.53
N ASP A 216 -21.06 -10.85 5.56
CA ASP A 216 -21.57 -10.22 4.35
C ASP A 216 -23.01 -9.74 4.60
N PHE A 217 -23.18 -8.45 4.88
CA PHE A 217 -24.50 -7.87 5.11
C PHE A 217 -25.31 -7.66 3.82
N ALA A 218 -24.72 -7.90 2.64
CA ALA A 218 -25.40 -7.72 1.35
C ALA A 218 -26.13 -8.98 0.87
N ASN A 219 -25.75 -10.17 1.35
CA ASN A 219 -26.42 -11.43 1.05
C ASN A 219 -26.74 -12.21 2.34
N THR A 220 -28.04 -12.34 2.65
CA THR A 220 -28.62 -13.36 3.56
C THR A 220 -27.70 -13.99 4.62
N HIS A 221 -27.31 -13.25 5.67
CA HIS A 221 -26.60 -13.80 6.85
C HIS A 221 -25.43 -14.76 6.55
N ASP A 222 -24.77 -14.62 5.41
CA ASP A 222 -23.63 -15.47 5.05
C ASP A 222 -22.33 -14.84 5.56
N TYR A 223 -21.41 -15.69 6.00
CA TYR A 223 -20.07 -15.28 6.40
C TYR A 223 -19.08 -15.66 5.31
N VAL A 224 -18.10 -14.78 5.09
CA VAL A 224 -16.97 -15.01 4.20
C VAL A 224 -15.75 -15.31 5.06
N VAL A 225 -15.12 -16.47 4.81
CA VAL A 225 -13.83 -16.81 5.41
C VAL A 225 -12.71 -16.18 4.58
N VAL A 226 -11.91 -15.33 5.21
CA VAL A 226 -10.76 -14.70 4.57
C VAL A 226 -9.66 -15.74 4.37
N LYS A 227 -9.13 -15.85 3.16
CA LYS A 227 -8.06 -16.78 2.78
C LYS A 227 -6.86 -16.00 2.25
N PRO A 228 -5.61 -16.47 2.44
CA PRO A 228 -4.48 -15.87 1.74
C PRO A 228 -4.62 -16.11 0.23
N ALA A 229 -4.16 -15.16 -0.59
CA ALA A 229 -4.07 -15.26 -2.04
C ALA A 229 -2.82 -16.03 -2.50
N TYR A 230 -2.49 -17.08 -1.75
CA TYR A 230 -1.42 -18.02 -2.06
C TYR A 230 -1.72 -19.33 -1.37
N LEU A 231 -1.34 -20.44 -2.02
CA LEU A 231 -1.44 -21.74 -1.39
C LEU A 231 -0.35 -21.85 -0.31
N PRO A 232 -0.69 -22.24 0.93
CA PRO A 232 0.32 -22.57 1.92
C PRO A 232 1.27 -23.61 1.32
N ALA A 233 2.57 -23.43 1.49
CA ALA A 233 3.51 -24.49 1.19
C ALA A 233 3.06 -25.73 1.98
N LYS A 234 2.76 -26.83 1.29
CA LYS A 234 2.48 -28.09 1.98
C LYS A 234 3.66 -28.33 2.93
N PRO A 235 3.44 -28.60 4.23
CA PRO A 235 4.53 -29.02 5.08
C PRO A 235 5.17 -30.23 4.39
N ALA A 236 6.49 -30.16 4.15
CA ALA A 236 7.23 -31.34 3.75
C ALA A 236 6.91 -32.40 4.80
N GLN A 237 6.22 -33.47 4.40
CA GLN A 237 6.08 -34.63 5.27
C GLN A 237 7.49 -34.97 5.72
N GLN A 238 7.76 -34.78 7.01
CA GLN A 238 8.95 -35.32 7.62
C GLN A 238 8.90 -36.80 7.31
N ALA A 239 9.81 -37.27 6.46
CA ALA A 239 10.05 -38.67 6.28
C ALA A 239 10.40 -39.22 7.66
N LEU A 240 9.48 -40.01 8.23
CA LEU A 240 9.72 -40.85 9.40
C LEU A 240 10.79 -41.89 9.06
#